data_AF-A0A2B4RFX5-F1
#
_entry.id   AF-A0A2B4RFX5-F1
#
_cell.length_a   1.000
_cell.length_b   1.000
_cell.length_c   1.000
_cell.angle_alpha   90.00
_cell.angle_beta   90.00
_cell.angle_gamma   90.00
#
_symmetry.space_group_name_H-M   'P 1'
#
loop_
_entity.id
_entity.type
_entity.pdbx_description
1 polymer ?
#
loop_
_entity_poly.entity_id
_entity_poly.type
_entity_poly.pdbx_seq_one_letter_code
_entity_poly.pdbx_strand_id
1 'polypeptide(L)'
;MPLREGVPSDPELLSLSSELGAKWKNLARALGIPEAHIEVVEEESRKVVEKSYQLLLLWKQANGVGATFGALEAGLCHSVVLRRDLAEKYCHYQGVP
;
A
#
# COMPACT_ATOMS: atom_id res chain seq x y z
N MET A 1 -4.90 -16.60 -8.25
CA MET A 1 -3.61 -17.09 -7.72
C MET A 1 -3.66 -17.04 -6.20
N PRO A 2 -2.96 -17.92 -5.46
CA PRO A 2 -3.02 -17.90 -4.00
C PRO A 2 -2.50 -16.56 -3.45
N LEU A 3 -3.18 -16.03 -2.43
CA LEU A 3 -2.72 -14.86 -1.67
C LEU A 3 -1.42 -15.23 -0.94
N ARG A 4 -0.48 -14.29 -0.90
CA ARG A 4 0.78 -14.43 -0.16
C ARG A 4 0.52 -14.32 1.33
N GLU A 5 1.29 -15.07 2.10
CA GLU A 5 1.26 -14.99 3.56
C GLU A 5 2.31 -14.00 4.08
N GLY A 6 2.05 -13.43 5.26
CA GLY A 6 2.96 -12.51 5.93
C GLY A 6 2.81 -11.05 5.51
N VAL A 7 3.90 -10.30 5.67
CA VAL A 7 3.96 -8.83 5.57
C VAL A 7 4.82 -8.45 4.36
N PRO A 8 4.43 -7.45 3.55
CA PRO A 8 5.24 -6.98 2.44
C PRO A 8 6.57 -6.39 2.92
N SER A 9 7.62 -6.65 2.16
CA SER A 9 8.96 -6.11 2.38
C SER A 9 9.01 -4.63 1.95
N ASP A 10 9.92 -3.86 2.54
CA ASP A 10 10.14 -2.46 2.19
C ASP A 10 10.40 -2.22 0.69
N PRO A 11 11.23 -3.01 -0.02
CA PRO A 11 11.39 -2.86 -1.48
C PRO A 11 10.12 -3.16 -2.28
N GLU A 12 9.24 -4.04 -1.78
CA GLU A 12 7.95 -4.31 -2.42
C GLU A 12 7.00 -3.13 -2.27
N LEU A 13 6.98 -2.51 -1.08
CA LEU A 13 6.22 -1.29 -0.83
C LEU A 13 6.71 -0.11 -1.66
N LEU A 14 8.02 0.01 -1.89
CA LEU A 14 8.60 1.04 -2.77
C LEU A 14 8.22 0.83 -4.24
N SER A 15 8.19 -0.43 -4.69
CA SER A 15 7.78 -0.74 -6.06
C SER A 15 6.29 -0.46 -6.24
N LEU A 16 5.47 -0.86 -5.26
CA LEU A 16 4.04 -0.57 -5.21
C LEU A 16 3.76 0.94 -5.23
N SER A 17 4.49 1.72 -4.43
CA SER A 17 4.28 3.17 -4.32
C SER A 17 4.53 3.90 -5.64
N SER A 18 5.52 3.44 -6.40
CA SER A 18 5.84 3.94 -7.74
C SER A 18 4.67 3.73 -8.71
N GLU A 19 4.04 2.56 -8.67
CA GLU A 19 2.92 2.23 -9.57
C GLU A 19 1.57 2.74 -9.08
N LEU A 20 1.41 2.97 -7.77
CA LEU A 20 0.16 3.46 -7.18
C LEU A 20 -0.15 4.90 -7.60
N GLY A 21 0.89 5.73 -7.75
CA GLY A 21 0.75 7.12 -8.16
C GLY A 21 -0.15 7.92 -7.20
N ALA A 22 -0.93 8.88 -7.70
CA ALA A 22 -1.74 9.80 -6.90
C ALA A 22 -2.85 9.14 -6.05
N LYS A 23 -3.11 7.83 -6.22
CA LYS A 23 -4.12 7.09 -5.44
C LYS A 23 -3.67 6.71 -4.03
N TRP A 24 -2.45 7.06 -3.63
CA TRP A 24 -1.90 6.73 -2.32
C TRP A 24 -2.74 7.26 -1.15
N LYS A 25 -3.38 8.44 -1.27
CA LYS A 25 -4.26 8.97 -0.22
C LYS A 25 -5.46 8.06 0.02
N ASN A 26 -6.06 7.57 -1.06
CA ASN A 26 -7.21 6.67 -0.99
C ASN A 26 -6.79 5.32 -0.39
N LEU A 27 -5.60 4.83 -0.72
CA LEU A 27 -5.08 3.61 -0.12
C LEU A 27 -4.80 3.81 1.37
N ALA A 28 -4.14 4.90 1.76
CA ALA A 28 -3.88 5.22 3.16
C ALA A 28 -5.17 5.22 4.00
N ARG A 29 -6.25 5.85 3.50
CA ARG A 29 -7.57 5.82 4.15
C ARG A 29 -8.17 4.41 4.21
N ALA A 30 -8.06 3.64 3.13
CA ALA A 30 -8.57 2.26 3.09
C ALA A 30 -7.78 1.33 4.04
N LEU A 31 -6.51 1.63 4.29
CA LEU A 31 -5.65 0.95 5.27
C LEU A 31 -5.85 1.45 6.71
N GLY A 32 -6.75 2.42 6.93
CA GLY A 32 -7.07 2.94 8.25
C GLY A 32 -6.06 3.95 8.80
N ILE A 33 -5.20 4.52 7.96
CA ILE A 33 -4.27 5.57 8.40
C ILE A 33 -5.09 6.85 8.70
N PRO A 34 -4.89 7.49 9.88
CA PRO A 34 -5.59 8.73 10.22
C PRO A 34 -5.28 9.87 9.23
N GLU A 35 -6.29 10.68 8.92
CA GLU A 35 -6.17 11.79 7.96
C GLU A 35 -5.04 12.77 8.33
N ALA A 36 -4.83 13.03 9.62
CA ALA A 36 -3.74 13.88 10.09
C ALA A 36 -2.35 13.41 9.62
N HIS A 37 -2.10 12.10 9.55
CA HIS A 37 -0.83 11.58 9.03
C HIS A 37 -0.73 11.70 7.50
N ILE A 38 -1.86 11.59 6.80
CA ILE A 38 -1.95 11.76 5.34
C ILE A 38 -1.62 13.21 4.97
N GLU A 39 -2.14 14.17 5.73
CA GLU A 39 -1.88 15.61 5.55
C GLU A 39 -0.42 15.96 5.83
N VAL A 40 0.17 15.46 6.92
CA VAL A 40 1.59 15.68 7.23
C VAL A 40 2.49 15.18 6.09
N VAL A 41 2.25 13.98 5.57
CA VAL A 41 3.02 13.44 4.45
C VAL A 41 2.77 14.21 3.15
N GLU A 42 1.57 14.75 2.95
CA GLU A 42 1.26 15.62 1.82
C GLU A 42 2.09 16.92 1.85
N GLU A 43 2.33 17.49 3.03
CA GLU A 43 3.09 18.73 3.19
C GLU A 43 4.61 18.49 3.15
N GLU A 44 5.09 17.41 3.75
CA GLU A 44 6.53 17.14 3.96
C GLU A 44 7.28 16.73 2.68
N SER A 45 6.59 16.18 1.68
CA SER A 45 7.24 15.68 0.46
C SER A 45 6.69 16.33 -0.80
N ARG A 46 7.52 16.47 -1.84
CA ARG A 46 7.07 16.94 -3.17
C ARG A 46 6.76 15.81 -4.14
N LYS A 47 7.35 14.62 -3.92
CA LYS A 47 7.24 13.49 -4.85
C LYS A 47 6.13 12.55 -4.41
N VAL A 48 5.16 12.33 -5.30
CA VAL A 48 4.01 11.43 -5.06
C VAL A 48 4.44 10.02 -4.65
N VAL A 49 5.50 9.49 -5.27
CA VAL A 49 6.06 8.17 -4.95
C VAL A 49 6.61 8.11 -3.53
N GLU A 50 7.33 9.15 -3.10
CA GLU A 50 7.91 9.24 -1.76
C GLU A 50 6.80 9.31 -0.70
N LYS A 51 5.76 10.13 -0.93
CA LYS A 51 4.57 10.21 -0.06
C LYS A 51 3.91 8.86 0.10
N SER A 52 3.67 8.20 -1.03
CA SER A 52 3.04 6.88 -1.05
C SER A 52 3.89 5.85 -0.31
N TYR A 53 5.21 5.89 -0.48
CA TYR A 53 6.10 4.95 0.19
C TYR A 53 6.12 5.18 1.70
N GLN A 54 6.24 6.44 2.13
CA GLN A 54 6.26 6.81 3.54
C GLN A 54 4.97 6.39 4.26
N LEU A 55 3.81 6.52 3.63
CA LEU A 55 2.54 6.04 4.23
C LEU A 55 2.43 4.53 4.31
N LEU A 56 2.94 3.81 3.31
CA LEU A 56 2.99 2.35 3.36
C LEU A 56 3.94 1.86 4.47
N LEU A 57 5.06 2.57 4.69
CA LEU A 57 5.94 2.30 5.82
C LEU A 57 5.27 2.61 7.16
N LEU A 58 4.57 3.74 7.28
CA LEU A 58 3.82 4.11 8.49
C LEU A 58 2.75 3.06 8.80
N TRP A 59 1.98 2.64 7.81
CA TRP A 59 1.01 1.55 7.96
C TRP A 59 1.67 0.25 8.42
N LYS A 60 2.79 -0.14 7.79
CA LYS A 60 3.54 -1.34 8.19
C LYS A 60 4.07 -1.25 9.62
N GLN A 61 4.57 -0.09 10.03
CA GLN A 61 5.07 0.14 11.38
C GLN A 61 3.94 0.14 12.42
N ALA A 62 2.81 0.79 12.11
CA ALA A 62 1.66 0.87 13.00
C ALA A 62 0.98 -0.49 13.22
N ASN A 63 0.87 -1.30 12.15
CA ASN A 63 0.17 -2.58 12.21
C ASN A 63 1.10 -3.77 12.51
N GLY A 64 2.42 -3.62 12.35
CA GLY A 64 3.41 -4.67 12.59
C GLY A 64 3.09 -5.94 11.82
N VAL A 65 2.90 -7.05 12.55
CA VAL A 65 2.50 -8.36 11.96
C VAL A 65 1.11 -8.34 11.32
N GLY A 66 0.26 -7.37 11.68
CA GLY A 66 -1.06 -7.16 11.08
C GLY A 66 -1.02 -6.45 9.73
N ALA A 67 0.13 -5.94 9.28
CA ALA A 67 0.32 -5.33 7.97
C ALA A 67 0.41 -6.39 6.87
N THR A 68 -0.60 -7.25 6.76
CA THR A 68 -0.53 -8.44 5.91
C THR A 68 -0.80 -8.15 4.44
N PHE A 69 -0.39 -9.06 3.54
CA PHE A 69 -0.79 -9.01 2.14
C PHE A 69 -2.32 -9.03 1.96
N GLY A 70 -3.08 -9.67 2.84
CA GLY A 70 -4.54 -9.64 2.81
C GLY A 70 -5.12 -8.26 3.13
N ALA A 71 -4.56 -7.57 4.13
CA ALA A 71 -4.95 -6.18 4.42
C ALA A 71 -4.59 -5.24 3.27
N LEU A 72 -3.42 -5.45 2.64
CA LEU A 72 -2.99 -4.69 1.48
C LEU A 72 -3.90 -4.95 0.26
N GLU A 73 -4.25 -6.21 -0.02
CA GLU A 73 -5.17 -6.60 -1.09
C GLU A 73 -6.53 -5.94 -0.90
N ALA A 74 -7.09 -6.00 0.31
CA ALA A 74 -8.36 -5.38 0.64
C ALA A 74 -8.33 -3.85 0.41
N GLY A 75 -7.25 -3.18 0.83
CA GLY A 75 -7.05 -1.75 0.60
C GLY A 75 -6.94 -1.40 -0.89
N LEU A 76 -6.17 -2.17 -1.66
CA LEU A 76 -5.98 -1.96 -3.10
C LEU A 76 -7.26 -2.24 -3.91
N CYS A 77 -8.05 -3.24 -3.50
CA CYS A 77 -9.33 -3.57 -4.09
C CYS A 77 -10.48 -2.67 -3.64
N HIS A 78 -10.26 -1.81 -2.64
CA HIS A 78 -11.28 -0.91 -2.13
C HIS A 78 -11.85 -0.02 -3.25
N SER A 79 -13.14 0.28 -3.19
CA SER A 79 -13.90 0.99 -4.23
C SER A 79 -13.37 2.38 -4.59
N VAL A 80 -12.58 2.99 -3.69
CA VAL A 80 -11.95 4.30 -3.90
C VAL A 80 -10.52 4.21 -4.43
N VAL A 81 -9.88 3.04 -4.33
CA VAL A 81 -8.52 2.80 -4.84
C VAL A 81 -8.61 2.15 -6.21
N LEU A 82 -9.42 1.10 -6.37
CA LEU A 82 -9.64 0.39 -7.63
C LEU A 82 -8.32 0.02 -8.32
N ARG A 83 -7.39 -0.56 -7.56
CA ARG A 83 -6.09 -1.05 -8.05
C ARG A 83 -5.95 -2.57 -7.85
N ARG A 84 -6.95 -3.31 -8.34
CA ARG A 84 -6.91 -4.78 -8.34
C ARG A 84 -5.71 -5.30 -9.15
N ASP A 85 -5.28 -4.58 -10.18
CA ASP A 85 -4.05 -4.86 -10.93
C ASP A 85 -2.82 -4.95 -10.00
N LEU A 86 -2.70 -4.01 -9.07
CA LEU A 86 -1.62 -4.02 -8.09
C LEU A 86 -1.82 -5.08 -7.01
N ALA A 87 -3.06 -5.33 -6.61
CA ALA A 87 -3.38 -6.41 -5.67
C ALA A 87 -2.90 -7.75 -6.25
N GLU A 88 -3.30 -8.08 -7.48
CA GLU A 88 -2.89 -9.27 -8.21
C GLU A 88 -1.36 -9.37 -8.36
N LYS A 89 -0.70 -8.25 -8.64
CA LYS A 89 0.76 -8.21 -8.84
C LYS A 89 1.55 -8.42 -7.55
N TYR A 90 1.16 -7.75 -6.47
CA TYR A 90 1.95 -7.66 -5.24
C TYR A 90 1.48 -8.60 -4.13
N CYS A 91 0.18 -8.91 -4.06
CA CYS A 91 -0.41 -9.66 -2.96
C CYS A 91 -0.56 -11.15 -3.27
N HIS A 92 -0.46 -11.58 -4.53
CA HIS A 92 -0.56 -13.00 -4.90
C HIS A 92 0.78 -13.55 -5.36
N TYR A 93 0.97 -14.86 -5.19
CA TYR A 93 2.10 -15.54 -5.81
C TYR A 93 1.95 -15.45 -7.33
N GLN A 94 2.94 -14.85 -7.98
CA GLN A 94 3.04 -14.90 -9.43
C GLN A 94 3.27 -16.37 -9.81
N GLY A 95 2.35 -16.96 -10.55
CA GLY A 95 2.56 -18.27 -11.15
C GLY A 95 3.78 -18.13 -12.06
N VAL A 96 4.87 -18.79 -11.70
CA VAL A 96 5.99 -18.97 -12.62
C VAL A 96 5.41 -19.75 -13.80
N PRO A 97 5.52 -19.26 -15.05
CA PRO A 97 5.15 -20.06 -16.21
C PRO A 97 6.00 -21.34 -16.30
#